data_AF-A0A941ENA0-F1
#
_entry.id   AF-A0A941ENA0-F1
#
_cell.length_a   1.000
_cell.length_b   1.000
_cell.length_c   1.000
_cell.angle_alpha   90.00
_cell.angle_beta   90.00
_cell.angle_gamma   90.00
#
_symmetry.space_group_name_H-M   'P 1'
#
loop_
_entity.id
_entity.type
_entity.pdbx_description
1 polymer ?
#
loop_
_entity_poly.entity_id
_entity_poly.type
_entity_poly.pdbx_seq_one_letter_code
_entity_poly.pdbx_strand_id
1 'polypeptide(L)'
;MDEEERTILPLAAEHLSVAEWEEFATLALAKLDGRLLLHAFSALMAVTAPEERRTILGTAPFPVRVLWRLHGRRSYARWHARLHEV
;
A
#
# COMPACT_ATOMS: atom_id res chain seq x y z
N MET A 1 15.84 -0.63 2.49
CA MET A 1 14.53 0.03 2.33
C MET A 1 14.59 1.49 2.82
N ASP A 2 15.73 1.95 3.35
CA ASP A 2 15.81 3.22 4.10
C ASP A 2 16.23 4.43 3.24
N GLU A 3 16.72 4.20 2.01
CA GLU A 3 17.18 5.28 1.12
C GLU A 3 16.02 6.15 0.62
N GLU A 4 14.88 5.53 0.29
CA GLU A 4 13.67 6.26 -0.09
C GLU A 4 13.18 7.16 1.05
N GLU A 5 13.13 6.63 2.27
CA GLU A 5 12.66 7.37 3.45
C GLU A 5 13.61 8.49 3.87
N ARG A 6 14.91 8.33 3.64
CA ARG A 6 15.93 9.31 4.05
C ARG A 6 16.22 10.38 3.01
N THR A 7 16.04 10.06 1.73
CA THR A 7 16.49 10.92 0.63
C THR A 7 15.32 11.34 -0.27
N ILE A 8 14.43 10.42 -0.64
CA ILE A 8 13.39 10.69 -1.64
C ILE A 8 12.13 11.31 -1.00
N LEU A 9 11.63 10.76 0.10
CA LEU A 9 10.43 11.28 0.77
C LEU A 9 10.59 12.72 1.29
N PRO A 10 11.73 13.13 1.87
CA PRO A 10 11.94 14.53 2.26
C PRO A 10 11.94 15.47 1.07
N LEU A 11 12.59 15.10 -0.04
CA LEU A 11 12.62 15.90 -1.26
C LEU A 11 11.22 16.04 -1.87
N ALA A 12 10.43 14.96 -1.87
CA ALA A 12 9.04 15.02 -2.30
C ALA A 12 8.21 15.96 -1.41
N ALA A 13 8.41 15.91 -0.08
CA ALA A 13 7.71 16.79 0.86
C ALA A 13 8.10 18.27 0.71
N GLU A 14 9.35 18.56 0.33
CA GLU A 14 9.84 19.93 0.10
C GLU A 14 9.41 20.49 -1.27
N HIS A 15 9.23 19.63 -2.27
CA HIS A 15 9.06 20.08 -3.67
C HIS A 15 7.71 19.79 -4.30
N LEU A 16 6.88 18.93 -3.72
CA LEU A 16 5.56 18.62 -4.25
C LEU A 16 4.47 19.22 -3.35
N SER A 17 3.53 19.91 -3.98
CA SER A 17 2.27 20.22 -3.33
C SER A 17 1.45 18.95 -3.10
N VAL A 18 0.47 19.02 -2.19
CA VAL A 18 -0.44 17.89 -1.91
C VAL A 18 -1.15 17.41 -3.18
N ALA A 19 -1.57 18.34 -4.04
CA ALA A 19 -2.24 18.00 -5.30
C ALA A 19 -1.30 17.27 -6.28
N GLU A 20 -0.06 17.72 -6.42
CA GLU A 20 0.94 17.06 -7.26
C GLU A 20 1.32 15.68 -6.72
N TRP A 21 1.36 15.53 -5.39
CA TRP A 21 1.57 14.25 -4.74
C TRP A 21 0.43 13.25 -5.02
N GLU A 22 -0.82 13.71 -4.95
CA GLU A 22 -2.00 12.89 -5.26
C GLU A 22 -2.04 12.46 -6.74
N GLU A 23 -1.68 13.38 -7.65
CA GLU A 23 -1.56 13.07 -9.08
C GLU A 23 -0.43 12.05 -9.33
N PHE A 24 0.74 12.25 -8.71
CA PHE A 24 1.86 11.32 -8.79
C PHE A 24 1.45 9.93 -8.30
N ALA A 25 0.78 9.83 -7.15
CA ALA A 25 0.30 8.57 -6.61
C ALA A 25 -0.67 7.88 -7.59
N THR A 26 -1.58 8.65 -8.20
CA THR A 26 -2.53 8.13 -9.20
C THR A 26 -1.81 7.54 -10.41
N LEU A 27 -0.83 8.27 -10.97
CA LEU A 27 -0.04 7.82 -12.11
C LEU A 27 0.85 6.62 -11.78
N ALA A 28 1.43 6.59 -10.58
CA ALA A 28 2.24 5.48 -10.09
C ALA A 28 1.40 4.20 -9.96
N LEU A 29 0.22 4.30 -9.32
CA LEU A 29 -0.69 3.16 -9.14
C LEU A 29 -1.24 2.66 -10.48
N ALA A 30 -1.50 3.55 -11.44
CA ALA A 30 -1.98 3.16 -12.78
C ALA A 30 -0.97 2.30 -13.58
N LYS A 31 0.33 2.39 -13.25
CA LYS A 31 1.38 1.59 -13.89
C LYS A 31 1.57 0.20 -13.26
N LEU A 32 1.01 -0.02 -12.07
CA LEU A 32 1.14 -1.30 -11.37
C LEU A 32 0.13 -2.30 -11.91
N ASP A 33 0.54 -3.56 -12.04
CA ASP A 33 -0.41 -4.63 -12.30
C ASP A 33 -1.32 -4.87 -11.08
N GLY A 34 -2.51 -5.41 -11.33
CA GLY A 34 -3.51 -5.63 -10.28
C GLY A 34 -3.05 -6.57 -9.15
N ARG A 35 -2.08 -7.46 -9.40
CA ARG A 35 -1.54 -8.37 -8.37
C ARG A 35 -0.58 -7.62 -7.45
N LEU A 36 0.27 -6.76 -8.00
CA LEU A 36 1.22 -5.95 -7.25
C LEU A 36 0.47 -4.93 -6.38
N LEU A 37 -0.57 -4.29 -6.92
CA LEU A 37 -1.49 -3.45 -6.15
C LEU A 37 -2.12 -4.21 -4.97
N LEU A 38 -2.59 -5.43 -5.21
CA LEU A 38 -3.15 -6.27 -4.14
C LEU A 38 -2.14 -6.61 -3.06
N HIS A 39 -0.89 -6.87 -3.44
CA HIS A 39 0.19 -7.15 -2.48
C HIS A 39 0.54 -5.91 -1.66
N ALA A 40 0.75 -4.76 -2.31
CA ALA A 40 1.03 -3.50 -1.62
C ALA A 40 -0.10 -3.13 -0.65
N PHE A 41 -1.36 -3.24 -1.09
CA PHE A 41 -2.52 -3.02 -0.23
C PHE A 41 -2.59 -4.02 0.94
N SER A 42 -2.24 -5.29 0.72
CA SER A 42 -2.21 -6.30 1.78
C SER A 42 -1.11 -6.03 2.80
N ALA A 43 0.06 -5.58 2.37
CA ALA A 43 1.18 -5.22 3.24
C ALA A 43 0.83 -4.00 4.10
N LEU A 44 0.26 -2.95 3.49
CA LEU A 44 -0.27 -1.77 4.19
C LEU A 44 -1.24 -2.21 5.28
N MET A 45 -2.22 -3.04 4.94
CA MET A 45 -3.25 -3.47 5.89
C MET A 45 -2.74 -4.32 7.05
N ALA A 46 -1.58 -4.94 6.91
CA ALA A 46 -1.00 -5.72 7.98
C ALA A 46 -0.32 -4.85 9.05
N VAL A 47 0.33 -3.76 8.65
CA VAL A 47 0.97 -2.81 9.55
C VAL A 47 -0.02 -1.78 10.13
N THR A 48 -1.16 -1.56 9.46
CA THR A 48 -2.23 -0.72 9.98
C THR A 48 -2.88 -1.34 11.22
N ALA A 49 -3.05 -0.54 12.28
CA ALA A 49 -3.77 -0.91 13.48
C ALA A 49 -5.22 -1.32 13.17
N PRO A 50 -5.83 -2.28 13.89
CA PRO A 50 -7.18 -2.79 13.59
C PRO A 50 -8.25 -1.71 13.45
N GLU A 51 -8.19 -0.66 14.28
CA GLU A 51 -9.16 0.44 14.30
C GLU A 51 -9.08 1.32 13.04
N GLU A 52 -7.86 1.57 12.53
CA GLU A 52 -7.61 2.40 11.35
C GLU A 52 -7.92 1.66 10.04
N ARG A 53 -7.96 0.32 10.05
CA ARG A 53 -8.27 -0.47 8.83
C ARG A 53 -9.64 -0.14 8.27
N ARG A 54 -10.61 0.18 9.12
CA ARG A 54 -11.97 0.51 8.69
C ARG A 54 -12.00 1.81 7.88
N THR A 55 -11.21 2.79 8.29
CA THR A 55 -11.06 4.08 7.59
C THR A 55 -10.42 3.87 6.22
N ILE A 56 -9.31 3.12 6.17
CA ILE A 56 -8.61 2.83 4.90
C ILE A 56 -9.47 1.99 3.95
N LEU A 57 -10.19 0.99 4.47
CA LEU A 57 -11.12 0.22 3.64
C LEU A 57 -12.30 1.07 3.17
N GLY A 58 -12.69 2.11 3.92
CA GLY A 58 -13.74 3.04 3.54
C GLY A 58 -13.40 3.89 2.33
N THR A 59 -12.13 4.26 2.16
CA THR A 59 -11.64 5.04 1.01
C THR A 59 -11.26 4.18 -0.19
N ALA A 60 -11.09 2.86 0.00
CA ALA A 60 -10.72 1.94 -1.07
C ALA A 60 -11.88 1.66 -2.06
N PRO A 61 -11.60 1.56 -3.37
CA PRO A 61 -12.57 1.13 -4.38
C PRO A 61 -13.22 -0.22 -4.03
N PHE A 62 -14.50 -0.39 -4.39
CA PHE A 62 -15.27 -1.61 -4.07
C PHE A 62 -14.59 -2.92 -4.50
N PRO A 63 -14.01 -3.04 -5.72
CA PRO A 63 -13.33 -4.27 -6.13
C PRO A 63 -12.14 -4.63 -5.23
N VAL A 64 -11.38 -3.62 -4.78
CA VAL A 64 -10.23 -3.80 -3.88
C VAL A 64 -10.67 -4.32 -2.52
N ARG A 65 -11.77 -3.79 -1.96
CA ARG A 65 -12.36 -4.27 -0.70
C ARG A 65 -12.73 -5.75 -0.78
N VAL A 66 -13.36 -6.17 -1.88
CA VAL A 66 -13.77 -7.57 -2.10
C VAL A 66 -12.55 -8.47 -2.23
N LEU A 67 -11.57 -8.09 -3.04
CA LEU A 67 -10.34 -8.86 -3.24
C LEU A 67 -9.51 -8.98 -1.96
N TRP A 68 -9.39 -7.91 -1.15
CA TRP A 68 -8.76 -7.98 0.16
C TRP A 68 -9.48 -8.95 1.09
N ARG A 69 -10.82 -8.92 1.14
CA ARG A 69 -11.59 -9.82 2.03
C ARG A 69 -11.40 -11.28 1.66
N LEU A 70 -11.25 -11.56 0.36
CA LEU A 70 -11.05 -12.92 -0.16
C LEU A 70 -9.60 -13.40 -0.05
N HIS A 71 -8.60 -12.53 -0.27
CA HIS A 71 -7.19 -12.93 -0.41
C HIS A 71 -6.23 -12.28 0.60
N GLY A 72 -6.48 -11.03 1.03
CA GLY A 72 -5.54 -10.24 1.83
C GLY A 72 -5.17 -10.87 3.17
N ARG A 73 -6.16 -11.48 3.85
CA ARG A 73 -5.96 -12.11 5.17
C ARG A 73 -5.07 -13.36 5.12
N ARG A 74 -5.01 -14.07 3.99
CA ARG A 74 -4.19 -15.28 3.79
C ARG A 74 -2.86 -15.00 3.07
N SER A 75 -2.83 -14.03 2.14
CA SER A 75 -1.61 -13.66 1.43
C SER A 75 -0.55 -13.07 2.35
N TYR A 76 -0.93 -12.26 3.34
CA TYR A 76 0.04 -11.68 4.28
C TYR A 76 0.76 -12.74 5.12
N ALA A 77 0.02 -13.70 5.71
CA ALA A 77 0.61 -14.78 6.50
C ALA A 77 1.62 -15.62 5.69
N ARG A 78 1.31 -15.88 4.41
CA ARG A 78 2.23 -16.59 3.49
C ARG A 78 3.42 -15.75 3.02
N TRP A 79 3.27 -14.44 2.93
CA TRP A 79 4.35 -13.53 2.54
C TRP A 79 5.32 -13.28 3.70
N HIS A 80 4.81 -13.01 4.90
CA HIS A 80 5.62 -12.88 6.12
C HIS A 80 6.43 -14.16 6.40
N ALA A 81 5.82 -15.34 6.24
CA ALA A 81 6.54 -16.61 6.39
C ALA A 81 7.72 -16.74 5.40
N ARG A 82 7.58 -16.26 4.16
CA ARG A 82 8.65 -16.35 3.15
C ARG A 82 9.78 -15.35 3.33
N LEU A 83 9.56 -14.23 4.01
CA LEU A 83 10.60 -13.23 4.27
C LEU A 83 11.41 -13.49 5.54
N HIS A 84 10.90 -14.34 6.44
CA HIS A 84 11.59 -14.73 7.68
C HIS A 84 12.26 -16.13 7.59
N GLU A 85 12.31 -16.74 6.41
CA GLU A 85 12.99 -18.02 6.14
C GLU A 85 14.36 -17.84 5.43
N VAL A 86 14.92 -16.62 5.39
CA VAL A 86 16.28 -16.34 4.89
C VAL A 86 17.09 -15.68 6.00
#